data_AF-A0A919VJX8-F1
#
_entry.id   AF-A0A919VJX8-F1
#
_cell.length_a   1.000
_cell.length_b   1.000
_cell.length_c   1.000
_cell.angle_alpha   90.00
_cell.angle_beta   90.00
_cell.angle_gamma   90.00
#
_symmetry.space_group_name_H-M   'P 1'
#
loop_
_entity.id
_entity.type
_entity.pdbx_description
1 polymer ?
#
loop_
_entity_poly.entity_id
_entity_poly.type
_entity_poly.pdbx_seq_one_letter_code
_entity_poly.pdbx_strand_id
1 'polypeptide(L)' 'MVFGPIRSWTLRGGDLTFEYGERAATELGFPTLHELQLDIPEDEIARTRDELLEILNGTCCVIDTPGLRYSD' A
#
# COMPACT_ATOMS: atom_id res chain seq x y z
N MET A 1 2.20 11.09 -20.09
CA MET A 1 2.34 10.97 -18.61
C MET A 1 2.14 9.50 -18.31
N VAL A 2 3.23 8.77 -18.06
CA VAL A 2 3.15 7.33 -17.76
C VAL A 2 2.75 7.26 -16.29
N PHE A 3 1.47 7.07 -16.02
CA PHE A 3 1.04 6.60 -14.71
C PHE A 3 1.70 5.22 -14.54
N GLY A 4 2.40 5.01 -13.43
CA GLY A 4 2.98 3.70 -13.12
C GLY A 4 1.90 2.59 -13.16
N PRO A 5 2.28 1.31 -13.12
CA PRO A 5 1.32 0.21 -13.15
C PRO A 5 0.28 0.31 -12.02
N ILE A 6 0.65 0.96 -10.92
CA ILE A 6 -0.16 1.22 -9.72
C ILE A 6 -0.97 2.51 -9.92
N ARG A 7 -2.29 2.38 -9.82
CA ARG A 7 -3.26 3.49 -9.81
C ARG A 7 -3.38 4.13 -8.44
N SER A 8 -3.45 3.31 -7.39
CA SER A 8 -3.57 3.76 -6.01
C SER A 8 -2.92 2.75 -5.09
N TRP A 9 -2.61 3.17 -3.87
CA TRP A 9 -2.14 2.27 -2.83
C TRP A 9 -2.60 2.74 -1.46
N THR A 10 -2.66 1.80 -0.51
CA THR A 10 -3.06 2.02 0.87
C THR A 10 -2.17 1.21 1.79
N LEU A 11 -1.68 1.83 2.87
CA LEU A 11 -0.98 1.15 3.97
C LEU A 11 -1.84 1.26 5.23
N ARG A 12 -2.15 0.12 5.85
CA ARG A 12 -2.89 0.01 7.12
C ARG A 12 -2.13 -0.92 8.06
N GLY A 13 -1.48 -0.37 9.09
CA GLY A 13 -0.57 -1.21 9.89
C GLY A 13 0.58 -1.71 9.01
N GLY A 14 0.79 -3.04 9.01
CA GLY A 14 1.70 -3.73 8.10
C GLY A 14 1.08 -4.12 6.75
N ASP A 15 -0.22 -3.92 6.54
CA ASP A 15 -0.89 -4.39 5.32
C ASP A 15 -0.84 -3.32 4.22
N LEU A 16 -0.15 -3.63 3.12
CA LEU A 16 -0.03 -2.79 1.94
C LEU A 16 -0.90 -3.33 0.81
N THR A 17 -1.82 -2.52 0.32
CA THR A 17 -2.66 -2.84 -0.83
C THR A 17 -2.27 -1.98 -2.03
N PHE A 18 -2.05 -2.63 -3.18
CA PHE A 18 -1.88 -2.00 -4.48
C PHE A 18 -3.12 -2.19 -5.34
N GLU A 19 -3.59 -1.11 -5.96
CA GLU A 19 -4.56 -1.16 -7.06
C GLU A 19 -3.82 -0.93 -8.37
N TYR A 20 -3.76 -1.92 -9.24
CA TYR A 20 -3.19 -1.80 -10.58
C TYR A 20 -4.26 -1.43 -11.60
N GLY A 21 -3.88 -0.76 -12.68
CA GLY A 21 -4.76 -0.67 -13.84
C GLY A 21 -4.95 -2.05 -14.49
N GLU A 22 -6.13 -2.37 -15.03
CA GLU A 22 -6.44 -3.68 -15.63
C GLU A 22 -5.37 -4.18 -16.62
N ARG A 23 -4.88 -3.27 -17.47
CA ARG A 23 -3.81 -3.57 -18.43
C ARG A 23 -2.50 -3.96 -17.71
N ALA A 24 -2.10 -3.19 -16.71
CA ALA A 24 -0.89 -3.44 -15.94
C ALA A 24 -1.00 -4.73 -15.11
N ALA A 25 -2.15 -4.98 -14.48
CA ALA A 25 -2.45 -6.21 -13.77
C ALA A 25 -2.27 -7.43 -14.69
N THR A 26 -2.83 -7.37 -15.91
CA THR A 26 -2.71 -8.42 -16.92
C THR A 26 -1.26 -8.61 -17.40
N GLU A 27 -0.55 -7.52 -17.70
CA GLU A 27 0.85 -7.57 -18.17
C GLU A 27 1.81 -8.12 -17.09
N LEU A 28 1.54 -7.83 -15.81
CA LEU A 28 2.35 -8.29 -14.67
C LEU A 28 1.91 -9.66 -14.13
N GLY A 29 0.75 -10.18 -14.55
CA GLY A 29 0.18 -11.42 -14.01
C GLY A 29 -0.31 -11.30 -12.57
N PHE A 30 -0.63 -10.08 -12.12
CA PHE A 30 -1.17 -9.82 -10.79
C PHE A 30 -2.69 -9.59 -10.84
N PRO A 31 -3.41 -9.81 -9.72
CA PRO A 31 -4.78 -9.32 -9.58
C PRO A 31 -4.80 -7.79 -9.61
N THR A 32 -5.94 -7.20 -9.98
CA THR A 32 -6.14 -5.74 -9.95
C THR A 32 -5.96 -5.15 -8.56
N LEU A 33 -6.34 -5.89 -7.52
CA LEU A 33 -6.05 -5.58 -6.12
C LEU A 33 -5.09 -6.63 -5.58
N HIS A 34 -3.92 -6.19 -5.15
CA HIS A 34 -2.89 -7.05 -4.61
C HIS A 34 -2.53 -6.60 -3.21
N GLU A 35 -2.65 -7.52 -2.26
CA GLU A 35 -2.37 -7.29 -0.85
C GLU A 35 -1.05 -7.95 -0.46
N LEU A 36 -0.21 -7.20 0.25
CA LEU A 36 1.10 -7.61 0.72
C LEU A 36 1.17 -7.32 2.22
N GLN A 37 1.43 -8.36 3.00
CA GLN A 37 1.73 -8.19 4.42
C GLN A 37 3.20 -7.85 4.58
N LEU A 38 3.48 -6.65 5.10
CA LEU A 38 4.81 -6.20 5.43
C LEU A 38 5.11 -6.57 6.89
N ASP A 39 6.21 -7.28 7.11
CA ASP A 39 6.71 -7.55 8.46
C ASP A 39 7.47 -6.31 8.96
N ILE A 40 6.71 -5.31 9.39
CA ILE A 40 7.23 -4.00 9.81
C ILE A 40 6.73 -3.69 11.22
N PRO A 41 7.63 -3.31 12.14
CA PRO A 41 7.25 -2.84 13.47
C PRO A 41 6.33 -1.61 13.43
N GLU A 42 5.42 -1.48 14.40
CA GLU A 42 4.44 -0.39 14.44
C GLU A 42 5.09 1.00 14.45
N ASP A 43 6.25 1.14 15.10
CA ASP A 43 7.02 2.37 15.17
C ASP A 43 7.75 2.73 13.86
N GLU A 44 7.87 1.78 12.93
CA GLU A 44 8.50 2.00 11.63
C GLU A 44 7.51 2.30 10.50
N ILE A 45 6.21 2.06 10.70
CA ILE A 45 5.15 2.28 9.70
C ILE A 45 5.20 3.69 9.10
N ALA A 46 5.41 4.71 9.95
CA ALA A 46 5.48 6.10 9.50
C ALA A 46 6.65 6.35 8.55
N ARG A 47 7.82 5.75 8.82
CA ARG A 47 9.00 5.85 7.96
C ARG A 47 8.79 5.09 6.65
N THR A 48 8.26 3.87 6.73
CA THR A 48 7.94 3.07 5.54
C THR A 48 6.96 3.79 4.62
N ARG A 49 5.94 4.45 5.19
CA ARG A 49 5.02 5.28 4.41
C ARG A 49 5.78 6.36 3.63
N ASP A 50 6.67 7.09 4.29
CA ASP A 50 7.40 8.19 3.67
C ASP A 50 8.34 7.68 2.56
N GLU A 51 9.02 6.55 2.76
CA GLU A 51 9.82 5.89 1.73
C GLU A 51 8.97 5.39 0.55
N LEU A 52 7.80 4.79 0.82
CA LEU A 52 6.87 4.33 -0.22
C LEU A 52 6.32 5.51 -1.04
N LEU A 53 6.09 6.67 -0.42
CA LEU A 53 5.70 7.89 -1.13
C LEU A 53 6.79 8.33 -2.12
N GLU A 54 8.06 8.28 -1.72
CA GLU A 54 9.19 8.61 -2.60
C GLU A 54 9.35 7.61 -3.75
N ILE A 55 9.21 6.31 -3.47
CA ILE A 55 9.39 5.24 -4.47
C ILE A 55 8.24 5.22 -5.49
N LEU A 56 7.00 5.36 -5.02
CA LEU A 56 5.82 5.13 -5.86
C LEU A 56 5.34 6.38 -6.60
N ASN A 57 5.81 7.58 -6.20
CA ASN A 57 5.55 8.87 -6.84
C ASN A 57 4.09 9.04 -7.34
N GLY A 58 3.12 8.65 -6.50
CA GLY A 58 1.69 8.56 -6.82
C GLY A 58 0.81 8.88 -5.60
N THR A 59 -0.44 9.28 -5.87
CA THR A 59 -1.45 9.63 -4.87
C THR A 59 -1.61 8.51 -3.82
N CYS A 60 -1.34 8.83 -2.56
CA CYS A 60 -1.47 7.93 -1.42
C CYS A 60 -2.68 8.34 -0.56
N CYS A 61 -3.45 7.36 -0.09
CA CYS A 61 -4.39 7.53 1.01
C CYS A 61 -3.93 6.67 2.18
N VAL A 62 -3.45 7.31 3.25
CA VAL A 62 -3.11 6.64 4.50
C VAL A 62 -4.37 6.60 5.36
N ILE A 63 -4.75 5.41 5.81
CA ILE A 63 -5.84 5.24 6.77
C ILE A 63 -5.21 4.69 8.04
N ASP A 64 -4.79 5.61 8.93
CA ASP A 64 -4.41 5.25 10.30
C ASP A 64 -5.67 4.74 11.00
N THR A 65 -5.79 3.43 11.11
CA THR A 65 -6.80 2.82 11.96
C THR A 65 -6.07 2.50 13.26
N PRO A 66 -6.28 3.27 14.36
CA PRO A 66 -5.72 2.88 15.64
C PRO A 66 -6.22 1.47 15.96
N GLY A 67 -5.29 0.55 16.20
CA GLY A 67 -5.61 -0.84 16.48
C GLY A 67 -6.69 -0.91 17.55
N LEU A 68 -7.82 -1.54 17.22
CA LEU A 68 -8.84 -1.91 18.21
C LEU A 68 -8.19 -2.88 19.19
N ARG A 69 -7.63 -2.34 20.28
CA ARG A 69 -7.31 -3.15 21.46
C ARG A 69 -8.63 -3.62 22.03
N TYR A 70 -9.00 -4.85 21.71
CA TYR A 70 -9.92 -5.61 22.55
C TYR A 70 -9.15 -5.93 23.83
N SER A 71 -9.36 -5.10 24.86
CA SER A 71 -9.03 -5.46 26.23
C SER A 71 -10.13 -6.41 26.72
N ASP A 72 -9.77 -7.67 26.97
CA ASP A 72 -10.53 -8.61 27.81
C ASP A 72 -9.95 -8.53 29.24
#